data_AF-A0A9W6R811-F1
#
_entry.id   AF-A0A9W6R811-F1
#
_cell.length_a   1.000
_cell.length_b   1.000
_cell.length_c   1.000
_cell.angle_alpha   90.00
_cell.angle_beta   90.00
_cell.angle_gamma   90.00
#
_symmetry.space_group_name_H-M   'P 1'
#
loop_
_entity.id
_entity.type
_entity.pdbx_description
1 polymer ?
#
loop_
_entity_poly.entity_id
_entity_poly.type
_entity_poly.pdbx_seq_one_letter_code
_entity_poly.pdbx_strand_id
1 'polypeptide(L)'
;MSKFLHTGWHEFLLPVLSCRETTEYLRVWLDMAAVVPMLRELDLAYGDREHPYALDPRQIPQAQAGLLAKVAQHLLDHPGALRRAAASRAFATELADRFAVSPAAGALPYPPFIDQVDLEPHQVEMALPLIIDRALFQAPTADGPAGEGAP
;
A
#
# COMPACT_ATOMS: atom_id res chain seq x y z
N MET A 1 -6.66 14.77 15.01
CA MET A 1 -5.70 13.67 14.81
C MET A 1 -5.49 12.92 16.12
N SER A 2 -5.12 11.63 16.08
CA SER A 2 -4.64 10.83 17.23
C SER A 2 -5.67 10.19 18.20
N LYS A 3 -6.64 9.44 17.69
CA LYS A 3 -7.28 8.34 18.47
C LYS A 3 -7.09 6.95 17.85
N PHE A 4 -6.24 6.85 16.82
CA PHE A 4 -5.97 5.60 16.10
C PHE A 4 -4.49 5.19 16.13
N LEU A 5 -3.67 5.85 16.95
CA LEU A 5 -2.25 5.50 17.16
C LEU A 5 -2.04 4.32 18.14
N HIS A 6 -3.11 3.76 18.71
CA HIS A 6 -3.00 2.85 19.85
C HIS A 6 -2.52 1.43 19.48
N THR A 7 -2.45 1.09 18.19
CA THR A 7 -2.04 -0.24 17.72
C THR A 7 -0.56 -0.34 17.34
N GLY A 8 0.20 0.77 17.39
CA GLY A 8 1.61 0.80 16.97
C GLY A 8 1.83 0.57 15.47
N TRP A 9 0.84 0.07 14.74
CA TRP A 9 0.90 -0.24 13.31
C TRP A 9 -0.19 0.48 12.53
N HIS A 10 0.12 0.84 11.28
CA HIS A 10 -0.80 1.40 10.30
C HIS A 10 -1.03 0.41 9.16
N GLU A 11 -2.26 0.38 8.66
CA GLU A 11 -2.64 -0.41 7.50
C GLU A 11 -2.52 0.42 6.22
N PHE A 12 -1.95 -0.18 5.17
CA PHE A 12 -1.99 0.34 3.81
C PHE A 12 -2.57 -0.70 2.86
N LEU A 13 -3.29 -0.21 1.85
CA LEU A 13 -3.66 -1.01 0.69
C LEU A 13 -2.64 -0.72 -0.41
N LEU A 14 -1.65 -1.61 -0.55
CA LEU A 14 -0.53 -1.44 -1.46
C LEU A 14 -0.87 -2.01 -2.84
N PRO A 15 -0.89 -1.18 -3.91
CA PRO A 15 -1.00 -1.68 -5.28
C PRO A 15 0.22 -2.53 -5.64
N VAL A 16 -0.02 -3.68 -6.24
CA VAL A 16 1.01 -4.62 -6.70
C VAL A 16 0.60 -5.21 -8.06
N LEU A 17 1.56 -5.70 -8.83
CA LEU A 17 1.30 -6.42 -10.06
C LEU A 17 1.03 -7.90 -9.78
N SER A 18 -0.02 -8.40 -10.41
CA SER A 18 -0.26 -9.83 -10.56
C SER A 18 0.58 -10.42 -11.70
N CYS A 19 0.58 -11.73 -11.79
CA CYS A 19 1.13 -12.52 -12.88
C CYS A 19 0.41 -12.27 -14.21
N ARG A 20 -0.81 -11.72 -14.17
CA ARG A 20 -1.59 -11.37 -15.35
C ARG A 20 -1.38 -9.91 -15.76
N GLU A 21 -0.38 -9.25 -15.19
CA GLU A 21 -0.10 -7.82 -15.40
C GLU A 21 -1.30 -6.93 -15.04
N THR A 22 -2.16 -7.42 -14.13
CA THR A 22 -3.27 -6.65 -13.57
C THR A 22 -2.85 -6.09 -12.22
N THR A 23 -3.38 -4.92 -11.87
CA THR A 23 -3.20 -4.36 -10.52
C THR A 23 -4.03 -5.15 -9.52
N GLU A 24 -3.36 -5.74 -8.55
CA GLU A 24 -3.93 -6.33 -7.34
C GLU A 24 -3.56 -5.48 -6.12
N TYR A 25 -4.12 -5.82 -4.96
CA TYR A 25 -3.84 -5.08 -3.74
C TYR A 25 -3.43 -6.00 -2.59
N LEU A 26 -2.30 -5.66 -1.99
CA LEU A 26 -1.80 -6.27 -0.76
C LEU A 26 -2.13 -5.35 0.42
N ARG A 27 -2.87 -5.84 1.40
CA ARG A 27 -3.03 -5.14 2.68
C ARG A 27 -1.78 -5.38 3.51
N VAL A 28 -1.08 -4.31 3.88
CA VAL A 28 0.17 -4.40 4.64
C VAL A 28 0.07 -3.57 5.91
N TRP A 29 0.66 -4.07 7.00
CA TRP A 29 0.76 -3.35 8.25
C TRP A 29 2.21 -3.01 8.56
N LEU A 30 2.49 -1.72 8.76
CA LEU A 30 3.80 -1.18 9.07
C LEU A 30 3.78 -0.46 10.41
N ASP A 31 4.93 -0.40 11.07
CA ASP A 31 5.09 0.36 12.31
C ASP A 31 4.88 1.87 12.10
N MET A 32 4.10 2.50 12.97
CA MET A 32 3.88 3.93 12.97
C MET A 32 5.19 4.72 13.09
N ALA A 33 6.22 4.18 13.75
CA ALA A 33 7.55 4.78 13.80
C ALA A 33 8.19 4.95 12.42
N ALA A 34 7.90 4.05 11.47
CA ALA A 34 8.31 4.19 10.07
C ALA A 34 7.38 5.12 9.28
N VAL A 35 6.07 5.08 9.56
CA VAL A 35 5.06 5.84 8.80
C VAL A 35 5.06 7.33 9.13
N VAL A 36 5.22 7.70 10.40
CA VAL A 36 5.14 9.11 10.86
C VAL A 36 6.15 10.03 10.13
N PRO A 37 7.42 9.65 9.94
CA PRO A 37 8.36 10.43 9.12
C PRO A 37 7.86 10.66 7.68
N MET A 38 7.31 9.64 7.03
CA MET A 38 6.80 9.75 5.65
C MET A 38 5.63 10.74 5.55
N LEU A 39 4.72 10.71 6.54
CA LEU A 39 3.60 11.65 6.61
C LEU A 39 4.10 13.09 6.79
N ARG A 40 5.08 13.31 7.68
CA ARG A 40 5.67 14.64 7.89
C ARG A 40 6.32 15.20 6.62
N GLU A 41 6.98 14.36 5.83
CA GLU A 41 7.53 14.79 4.55
C GLU A 41 6.45 15.23 3.56
N LEU A 42 5.29 14.56 3.55
CA LEU A 42 4.15 14.95 2.71
C LEU A 42 3.48 16.23 3.24
N ASP A 43 3.36 16.38 4.56
CA ASP A 43 2.83 17.60 5.17
C ASP A 43 3.68 18.82 4.81
N LEU A 44 5.01 18.66 4.71
CA LEU A 44 5.91 19.72 4.24
C LEU A 44 5.81 19.99 2.74
N ALA A 45 5.44 18.99 1.94
CA ALA A 45 5.34 19.10 0.49
C ALA A 45 4.00 19.70 0.02
N TYR A 46 2.91 19.40 0.72
CA TYR A 46 1.54 19.75 0.32
C TYR A 46 0.82 20.67 1.32
N GLY A 47 1.36 20.82 2.53
CA GLY A 47 0.82 21.64 3.60
C GLY A 47 1.70 22.84 3.95
N ASP A 48 1.49 23.38 5.15
CA ASP A 48 2.34 24.40 5.76
C ASP A 48 2.60 24.11 7.25
N ARG A 49 3.33 25.01 7.92
CA ARG A 49 3.68 24.85 9.35
C ARG A 49 2.48 24.88 10.29
N GLU A 50 1.39 25.53 9.90
CA GLU A 50 0.16 25.68 10.69
C GLU A 50 -0.88 24.60 10.32
N HIS A 51 -0.81 24.06 9.10
CA HIS A 51 -1.76 23.13 8.50
C HIS A 51 -1.02 21.90 7.91
N PRO A 52 -0.79 20.85 8.71
CA PRO A 52 -0.05 19.65 8.29
C PRO A 52 -0.94 18.68 7.48
N TYR A 53 -1.49 19.17 6.39
CA TYR A 53 -2.31 18.42 5.44
C TYR A 53 -2.33 19.17 4.11
N ALA A 54 -2.68 18.48 3.03
CA ALA A 54 -2.81 19.10 1.71
C ALA A 54 -3.74 20.33 1.79
N LEU A 55 -3.19 21.52 1.57
CA LEU A 55 -3.93 22.78 1.60
C LEU A 55 -4.89 22.89 0.41
N ASP A 56 -4.46 22.37 -0.74
CA ASP A 56 -5.31 22.23 -1.93
C ASP A 56 -5.89 20.80 -1.99
N PRO A 57 -7.21 20.63 -1.84
CA PRO A 57 -7.85 19.32 -1.93
C PRO A 57 -7.58 18.57 -3.25
N ARG A 58 -7.28 19.29 -4.34
CA ARG A 58 -6.95 18.68 -5.64
C ARG A 58 -5.62 17.93 -5.61
N GLN A 59 -4.76 18.20 -4.63
CA GLN A 59 -3.48 17.53 -4.43
C GLN A 59 -3.57 16.29 -3.54
N ILE A 60 -4.73 16.02 -2.91
CA ILE A 60 -4.91 14.83 -2.06
C ILE A 60 -4.57 13.53 -2.81
N PRO A 61 -5.02 13.30 -4.06
CA PRO A 61 -4.64 12.08 -4.79
C PRO A 61 -3.12 11.95 -4.99
N GLN A 62 -2.43 13.07 -5.21
CA GLN A 62 -0.97 13.11 -5.40
C GLN A 62 -0.25 12.83 -4.08
N ALA A 63 -0.72 13.39 -2.97
CA ALA A 63 -0.18 13.12 -1.65
C ALA A 63 -0.39 11.64 -1.25
N GLN A 64 -1.55 11.05 -1.56
CA GLN A 64 -1.83 9.64 -1.33
C GLN A 64 -0.93 8.72 -2.17
N ALA A 65 -0.78 9.01 -3.46
CA ALA A 65 0.15 8.27 -4.33
C ALA A 65 1.60 8.39 -3.83
N GLY A 66 2.00 9.60 -3.40
CA GLY A 66 3.31 9.85 -2.79
C GLY A 66 3.52 9.07 -1.49
N LEU A 67 2.50 8.94 -0.64
CA LEU A 67 2.57 8.11 0.57
C LEU A 67 2.77 6.63 0.22
N LEU A 68 1.97 6.11 -0.72
CA LEU A 68 2.08 4.72 -1.15
C LEU A 68 3.44 4.45 -1.81
N ALA A 69 3.98 5.38 -2.59
CA ALA A 69 5.32 5.29 -3.17
C ALA A 69 6.41 5.19 -2.07
N LYS A 70 6.30 6.02 -1.02
CA LYS A 70 7.21 6.00 0.12
C LYS A 70 7.12 4.69 0.90
N VAL A 71 5.91 4.18 1.12
CA VAL A 71 5.68 2.87 1.77
C VAL A 71 6.26 1.74 0.95
N ALA A 72 6.01 1.71 -0.37
CA ALA A 72 6.56 0.72 -1.28
C ALA A 72 8.09 0.72 -1.25
N GLN A 73 8.70 1.91 -1.37
CA GLN A 73 10.15 2.06 -1.31
C GLN A 73 10.72 1.62 0.04
N HIS A 74 10.08 2.00 1.14
CA HIS A 74 10.50 1.58 2.48
C HIS A 74 10.46 0.07 2.67
N LEU A 75 9.42 -0.60 2.17
CA LEU A 75 9.32 -2.06 2.22
C LEU A 75 10.38 -2.75 1.35
N LEU A 76 10.78 -2.14 0.23
CA LEU A 76 11.88 -2.66 -0.60
C LEU A 76 13.23 -2.51 0.09
N ASP A 77 13.47 -1.37 0.75
CA ASP A 77 14.74 -1.09 1.45
C ASP A 77 14.83 -1.81 2.80
N HIS A 78 13.69 -2.04 3.44
CA HIS A 78 13.57 -2.65 4.77
C HIS A 78 12.44 -3.68 4.82
N PRO A 79 12.57 -4.85 4.17
CA PRO A 79 11.50 -5.85 4.12
C PRO A 79 10.96 -6.24 5.50
N GLY A 80 11.84 -6.40 6.49
CA GLY A 80 11.47 -6.74 7.88
C GLY A 80 10.62 -5.69 8.63
N ALA A 81 10.32 -4.55 8.00
CA ALA A 81 9.32 -3.61 8.50
C ALA A 81 7.87 -4.09 8.28
N LEU A 82 7.65 -5.09 7.42
CA LEU A 82 6.35 -5.71 7.19
C LEU A 82 5.93 -6.54 8.41
N ARG A 83 4.89 -6.11 9.12
CA ARG A 83 4.40 -6.82 10.33
C ARG A 83 3.30 -7.82 10.04
N ARG A 84 2.48 -7.53 9.03
CA ARG A 84 1.39 -8.38 8.58
C ARG A 84 1.13 -8.10 7.12
N ALA A 85 0.72 -9.12 6.39
CA ALA A 85 0.25 -9.02 5.03
C ALA A 85 -1.03 -9.84 4.85
N ALA A 86 -1.99 -9.32 4.10
CA ALA A 86 -3.18 -10.05 3.68
C ALA A 86 -3.52 -9.73 2.22
N ALA A 87 -4.04 -10.74 1.52
CA ALA A 87 -4.42 -10.63 0.12
C ALA A 87 -5.79 -11.28 -0.12
N SER A 88 -6.37 -11.05 -1.30
CA SER A 88 -7.52 -11.83 -1.77
C SER A 88 -7.15 -13.32 -1.87
N ARG A 89 -8.11 -14.24 -1.76
CA ARG A 89 -7.78 -15.67 -1.86
C ARG A 89 -7.23 -16.03 -3.24
N ALA A 90 -7.75 -15.38 -4.29
CA ALA A 90 -7.27 -15.55 -5.65
C ALA A 90 -5.80 -15.11 -5.79
N PHE A 91 -5.46 -13.92 -5.30
CA PHE A 91 -4.09 -13.43 -5.38
C PHE A 91 -3.15 -14.20 -4.44
N ALA A 92 -3.61 -14.63 -3.27
CA ALA A 92 -2.84 -15.50 -2.38
C ALA A 92 -2.49 -16.85 -3.05
N THR A 93 -3.42 -17.42 -3.83
CA THR A 93 -3.17 -18.65 -4.60
C THR A 93 -2.07 -18.43 -5.63
N GLU A 94 -2.13 -17.29 -6.33
CA GLU A 94 -1.11 -16.90 -7.30
C GLU A 94 0.27 -16.71 -6.65
N LEU A 95 0.33 -16.03 -5.50
CA LEU A 95 1.57 -15.84 -4.74
C LEU A 95 2.13 -17.18 -4.22
N ALA A 96 1.27 -18.12 -3.83
CA ALA A 96 1.67 -19.46 -3.42
C ALA A 96 2.31 -20.22 -4.58
N ASP A 97 1.67 -20.23 -5.75
CA ASP A 97 2.14 -20.96 -6.93
C ASP A 97 3.48 -20.42 -7.47
N ARG A 98 3.68 -19.10 -7.42
CA ARG A 98 4.85 -18.47 -8.06
C ARG A 98 6.00 -18.18 -7.11
N PHE A 99 5.69 -17.82 -5.86
CA PHE A 99 6.68 -17.34 -4.89
C PHE A 99 6.72 -18.18 -3.61
N ALA A 100 5.98 -19.29 -3.55
CA ALA A 100 5.84 -20.14 -2.36
C ALA A 100 5.37 -19.36 -1.11
N VAL A 101 4.54 -18.33 -1.31
CA VAL A 101 3.92 -17.58 -0.22
C VAL A 101 2.70 -18.33 0.28
N SER A 102 2.73 -18.74 1.53
CA SER A 102 1.72 -19.55 2.20
C SER A 102 0.84 -18.69 3.11
N PRO A 103 -0.40 -19.15 3.41
CA PRO A 103 -1.19 -18.60 4.48
C PRO A 103 -0.47 -18.66 5.84
N ALA A 104 -0.63 -17.62 6.66
CA ALA A 104 -0.03 -17.55 7.99
C ALA A 104 -0.60 -18.62 8.94
N ALA A 105 0.28 -19.34 9.65
CA ALA A 105 -0.11 -20.44 10.52
C ALA A 105 -0.93 -20.02 11.77
N GLY A 106 -1.01 -18.71 12.05
CA GLY A 106 -1.78 -18.11 13.15
C GLY A 106 -2.78 -17.04 12.70
N ALA A 107 -3.22 -17.10 11.44
CA ALA A 107 -4.16 -16.14 10.87
C ALA A 107 -5.45 -16.03 11.69
N LEU A 108 -5.96 -14.81 11.85
CA LEU A 108 -7.31 -14.62 12.37
C LEU A 108 -8.30 -15.09 11.30
N PRO A 109 -9.28 -15.94 11.62
CA PRO A 109 -10.25 -16.38 10.63
C PRO A 109 -11.09 -15.18 10.18
N TYR A 110 -11.05 -14.89 8.88
CA TYR A 110 -11.95 -13.93 8.27
C TYR A 110 -13.36 -14.55 8.11
N PRO A 111 -14.44 -13.77 8.34
CA PRO A 111 -15.78 -14.17 7.94
C PRO A 111 -15.83 -14.62 6.47
N PRO A 112 -16.68 -15.59 6.08
CA PRO A 112 -16.66 -16.19 4.75
C PRO A 112 -16.99 -15.23 3.61
N PHE A 113 -17.66 -14.11 3.91
CA PHE A 113 -17.97 -13.04 2.94
C PHE A 113 -16.81 -12.04 2.74
N ILE A 114 -15.74 -12.14 3.54
CA ILE A 114 -14.51 -11.37 3.34
C ILE A 114 -13.54 -12.28 2.59
N ASP A 115 -13.30 -11.94 1.31
CA ASP A 115 -12.36 -12.66 0.45
C ASP A 115 -10.91 -12.28 0.78
N GLN A 116 -10.42 -12.71 1.94
CA GLN A 116 -9.05 -12.47 2.36
C GLN A 116 -8.43 -13.62 3.14
N VAL A 117 -7.10 -13.68 3.07
CA VAL A 117 -6.25 -14.57 3.87
C VAL A 117 -5.00 -13.82 4.31
N ASP A 118 -4.59 -14.04 5.57
CA ASP A 118 -3.30 -13.56 6.06
C ASP A 118 -2.17 -14.42 5.45
N LEU A 119 -1.09 -13.77 5.05
CA LEU A 119 0.09 -14.39 4.44
C LEU A 119 1.27 -14.33 5.41
N GLU A 120 2.24 -15.24 5.24
CA GLU A 120 3.48 -15.17 6.01
C GLU A 120 4.34 -13.97 5.61
N PRO A 121 4.61 -13.00 6.53
CA PRO A 121 5.29 -11.76 6.19
C PRO A 121 6.68 -11.99 5.56
N HIS A 122 7.47 -12.90 6.15
CA HIS A 122 8.82 -13.21 5.66
C HIS A 122 8.84 -13.76 4.21
N GLN A 123 7.75 -14.41 3.77
CA GLN A 123 7.65 -14.92 2.40
C GLN A 123 7.20 -13.81 1.45
N VAL A 124 6.27 -12.97 1.89
CA VAL A 124 5.85 -11.77 1.16
C VAL A 124 7.03 -10.84 0.93
N GLU A 125 7.85 -10.60 1.97
CA GLU A 125 9.06 -9.78 1.91
C GLU A 125 9.99 -10.15 0.75
N MET A 126 10.18 -11.45 0.51
CA MET A 126 11.00 -11.95 -0.61
C MET A 126 10.35 -11.71 -1.98
N ALA A 127 9.01 -11.68 -2.04
CA ALA A 127 8.26 -11.45 -3.27
C ALA A 127 8.11 -9.96 -3.62
N LEU A 128 8.21 -9.04 -2.65
CA LEU A 128 7.99 -7.60 -2.84
C LEU A 128 8.73 -6.99 -4.06
N PRO A 129 10.03 -7.27 -4.29
CA PRO A 129 10.75 -6.69 -5.44
C PRO A 129 10.21 -7.14 -6.80
N LEU A 130 9.45 -8.23 -6.84
CA LEU A 130 8.89 -8.83 -8.06
C LEU A 130 7.46 -8.41 -8.33
N ILE A 131 6.74 -7.96 -7.30
CA ILE A 131 5.32 -7.58 -7.39
C ILE A 131 5.09 -6.08 -7.22
N ILE A 132 6.06 -5.31 -6.69
CA ILE A 132 5.98 -3.85 -6.64
C ILE A 132 6.50 -3.26 -7.96
N ASP A 133 5.61 -2.61 -8.71
CA ASP A 133 5.99 -1.78 -9.86
C ASP A 133 5.84 -0.29 -9.52
N ARG A 134 6.94 0.46 -9.69
CA ARG A 134 6.98 1.91 -9.48
C ARG A 134 5.98 2.68 -10.34
N ALA A 135 5.59 2.15 -11.51
CA ALA A 135 4.59 2.77 -12.37
C ALA A 135 3.20 2.84 -11.70
N LEU A 136 2.88 1.92 -10.78
CA LEU A 136 1.59 1.88 -10.06
C LEU A 136 1.41 3.05 -9.08
N PHE A 137 2.48 3.77 -8.75
CA PHE A 137 2.47 4.83 -7.75
C PHE A 137 2.50 6.23 -8.37
N GLN A 138 2.36 6.32 -9.69
CA GLN A 138 2.25 7.61 -10.36
C GLN A 138 0.85 8.17 -10.12
N ALA A 139 0.78 9.39 -9.56
CA ALA A 139 -0.49 10.09 -9.42
C ALA A 139 -1.07 10.38 -10.82
N PRO A 140 -2.40 10.34 -11.00
CA PRO A 140 -3.00 10.90 -12.20
C PRO A 140 -2.58 12.36 -12.34
N THR A 141 -1.99 12.71 -13.49
CA THR A 141 -1.68 14.10 -13.82
C THR A 141 -2.97 14.90 -13.82
N ALA A 142 -2.95 16.11 -13.24
CA ALA A 142 -4.12 16.99 -13.19
C ALA A 142 -4.66 17.37 -14.60
N ASP A 143 -3.88 17.08 -15.65
CA ASP A 143 -4.26 17.18 -17.05
C ASP A 143 -4.67 15.80 -17.60
N GLY A 144 -5.86 15.33 -17.23
CA GLY A 144 -6.61 14.43 -18.10
C GLY A 144 -7.30 15.29 -19.17
N PRO A 145 -7.28 14.91 -20.46
CA PRO A 145 -7.81 15.76 -21.51
C PRO A 145 -9.27 16.09 -21.20
N ALA A 146 -9.60 17.38 -21.24
CA ALA A 146 -10.97 17.84 -21.37
C ALA A 146 -11.61 17.00 -22.48
N GLY A 147 -12.75 16.39 -22.18
CA GLY A 147 -13.45 15.53 -23.14
C GLY A 147 -13.62 16.26 -24.47
N GLU A 148 -12.77 15.92 -25.43
CA GLU A 148 -13.06 16.13 -26.83
C GLU A 148 -14.14 15.11 -27.16
N GLY A 149 -15.36 15.65 -27.27
CA GLY A 149 -16.52 14.90 -27.67
C GLY A 149 -16.30 14.19 -29.00
N ALA A 150 -16.96 13.06 -29.13
CA ALA A 150 -17.29 12.46 -30.39
C ALA A 150 -18.45 11.47 -30.17
N PRO A 151 -19.26 11.21 -31.20
CA PRO A 151 -20.02 12.13 -32.04
C PRO A 151 -21.53 12.11 -31.72
#